data_AF-A0A660XL50-F1
#
_entry.id   AF-A0A660XL50-F1
#
_cell.length_a   1.000
_cell.length_b   1.000
_cell.length_c   1.000
_cell.angle_alpha   90.00
_cell.angle_beta   90.00
_cell.angle_gamma   90.00
#
_symmetry.space_group_name_H-M   'P 1'
#
loop_
_entity.id
_entity.type
_entity.pdbx_description
1 polymer ?
#
loop_
_entity_poly.entity_id
_entity_poly.type
_entity_poly.pdbx_seq_one_letter_code
_entity_poly.pdbx_strand_id
1 'polypeptide(L)'
;KPFVILFLTEKWAPMIPYLQILCLIGVIYPINVVNVKILLALGKSKQNFILSIIKNTLRILSIIITYRYGIMYILLGEVVVACISVLINTYFTGKYINYGFFRQMNDIWKIFLSMVIAGVAGFLSTLYIDSLWLFLLLGLVVTAGVYILMQYLINREIFLEAISLKNNILKRSKRK
;
A
#
# COMPACT_ATOMS: atom_id res chain seq x y z
N LYS A 1 5.97 16.60 -1.62
CA LYS A 1 6.19 18.05 -1.88
C LYS A 1 6.53 18.35 -3.34
N PRO A 2 7.68 17.91 -3.90
CA PRO A 2 8.11 18.32 -5.24
C PRO A 2 7.17 17.86 -6.36
N PHE A 3 6.57 16.67 -6.23
CA PHE A 3 5.55 16.17 -7.17
C PHE A 3 4.34 17.13 -7.29
N VAL A 4 3.80 17.57 -6.16
CA VAL A 4 2.61 18.45 -6.16
C VAL A 4 2.95 19.82 -6.75
N ILE A 5 4.10 20.38 -6.39
CA ILE A 5 4.51 21.72 -6.86
C ILE A 5 4.75 21.71 -8.37
N LEU A 6 5.42 20.68 -8.91
CA LEU A 6 5.73 20.59 -10.33
C LEU A 6 4.49 20.34 -11.20
N PHE A 7 3.58 19.46 -10.77
CA PHE A 7 2.44 19.04 -11.60
C PHE A 7 1.14 19.81 -11.34
N LEU A 8 0.91 20.24 -10.10
CA LEU A 8 -0.32 20.94 -9.70
C LEU A 8 -0.10 22.40 -9.37
N THR A 9 1.13 22.92 -9.38
CA THR A 9 1.47 24.30 -9.00
C THR A 9 1.40 24.55 -7.49
N GLU A 10 2.11 25.58 -7.02
CA GLU A 10 2.19 25.95 -5.60
C GLU A 10 0.83 26.27 -4.94
N LYS A 11 -0.18 26.66 -5.72
CA LYS A 11 -1.55 26.90 -5.24
C LYS A 11 -2.14 25.68 -4.52
N TRP A 12 -1.69 24.48 -4.88
CA TRP A 12 -2.17 23.23 -4.31
C TRP A 12 -1.22 22.67 -3.23
N ALA A 13 -0.19 23.40 -2.82
CA ALA A 13 0.69 23.00 -1.74
C ALA A 13 -0.02 22.57 -0.43
N PRO A 14 -1.17 23.17 -0.02
CA PRO A 14 -1.92 22.70 1.15
C PRO A 14 -2.41 21.25 1.07
N MET A 15 -2.50 20.65 -0.12
CA MET A 15 -2.93 19.26 -0.29
C MET A 15 -1.83 18.23 0.03
N ILE A 16 -0.56 18.66 0.12
CA ILE A 16 0.58 17.78 0.37
C ILE A 16 0.36 16.86 1.59
N PRO A 17 -0.03 17.37 2.78
CA PRO A 17 -0.32 16.50 3.93
C PRO A 17 -1.45 15.51 3.67
N TYR A 18 -2.48 15.89 2.91
CA TYR A 18 -3.58 14.99 2.57
C TYR A 18 -3.11 13.83 1.69
N LEU A 19 -2.27 14.12 0.70
CA LEU A 19 -1.68 13.11 -0.17
C LEU A 19 -0.80 12.14 0.63
N GLN A 20 -0.01 12.62 1.59
CA GLN A 20 0.83 11.77 2.45
C GLN A 20 0.00 10.77 3.25
N ILE A 21 -1.12 11.22 3.84
CA ILE A 21 -2.04 10.33 4.58
C ILE A 21 -2.69 9.30 3.63
N LEU A 22 -3.09 9.73 2.43
CA LEU A 22 -3.64 8.82 1.42
C LEU A 22 -2.63 7.76 0.97
N CYS A 23 -1.34 8.12 0.86
CA CYS A 23 -0.28 7.15 0.57
C CYS A 23 -0.17 6.09 1.68
N LEU A 24 -0.32 6.45 2.96
CA LEU A 24 -0.36 5.46 4.05
C LEU A 24 -1.52 4.48 3.89
N ILE A 25 -2.71 4.98 3.56
CA ILE A 25 -3.88 4.13 3.26
C ILE A 25 -3.57 3.21 2.06
N GLY A 26 -2.88 3.73 1.04
CA GLY A 26 -2.45 2.98 -0.13
C GLY A 26 -1.57 1.77 0.18
N VAL A 27 -0.70 1.87 1.20
CA VAL A 27 0.13 0.74 1.65
C VAL A 27 -0.71 -0.37 2.30
N ILE A 28 -1.77 0.00 3.01
CA ILE A 28 -2.67 -0.93 3.72
C ILE A 28 -3.65 -1.62 2.75
N TYR A 29 -4.04 -0.92 1.68
CA TYR A 29 -5.01 -1.38 0.70
C TYR A 29 -4.77 -2.79 0.11
N PRO A 30 -3.57 -3.15 -0.40
CA PRO A 30 -3.34 -4.48 -0.99
C PRO A 30 -3.59 -5.63 0.00
N ILE A 31 -3.25 -5.44 1.29
CA ILE A 31 -3.51 -6.45 2.34
C ILE A 31 -5.01 -6.71 2.46
N ASN A 32 -5.83 -5.65 2.44
CA ASN A 32 -7.28 -5.77 2.47
C ASN A 32 -7.83 -6.47 1.22
N VAL A 33 -7.35 -6.11 0.02
CA VAL A 33 -7.83 -6.69 -1.24
C VAL A 33 -7.52 -8.19 -1.31
N VAL A 34 -6.31 -8.61 -0.93
CA VAL A 34 -5.93 -10.03 -0.92
C VAL A 34 -6.86 -10.84 -0.02
N ASN A 35 -7.14 -10.36 1.20
CA ASN A 35 -8.04 -11.06 2.12
C ASN A 35 -9.47 -11.18 1.58
N VAL A 36 -9.97 -10.13 0.93
CA VAL A 36 -11.29 -10.17 0.26
C VAL A 36 -11.28 -11.19 -0.89
N LYS A 37 -10.23 -11.21 -1.72
CA LYS A 37 -10.12 -12.17 -2.84
C LYS A 37 -10.06 -13.61 -2.36
N ILE A 38 -9.35 -13.89 -1.26
CA ILE A 38 -9.31 -15.21 -0.62
C ILE A 38 -10.72 -15.65 -0.19
N LEU A 39 -11.47 -14.79 0.51
CA LEU A 39 -12.84 -15.10 0.95
C LEU A 39 -13.77 -15.39 -0.23
N LEU A 40 -13.64 -14.62 -1.32
CA LEU A 40 -14.41 -14.84 -2.53
C LEU A 40 -14.03 -16.15 -3.25
N ALA A 41 -12.74 -16.48 -3.31
CA ALA A 41 -12.26 -17.74 -3.88
C ALA A 41 -12.75 -18.97 -3.11
N LEU A 42 -12.97 -18.84 -1.80
CA LEU A 42 -13.57 -19.88 -0.94
C LEU A 42 -15.10 -19.96 -1.03
N GLY A 43 -15.74 -19.18 -1.92
CA GLY A 43 -17.19 -19.12 -2.06
C GLY A 43 -17.90 -18.40 -0.91
N LYS A 44 -17.19 -17.69 -0.02
CA LYS A 44 -17.76 -16.99 1.15
C LYS A 44 -18.27 -15.58 0.80
N SER A 45 -18.99 -15.44 -0.31
CA SER A 45 -19.49 -14.14 -0.80
C SER A 45 -20.40 -13.44 0.22
N LYS A 46 -21.31 -14.17 0.88
CA LYS A 46 -22.19 -13.63 1.92
C LYS A 46 -21.41 -13.01 3.09
N GLN A 47 -20.32 -13.64 3.51
CA GLN A 47 -19.48 -13.11 4.59
C GLN A 47 -18.71 -11.88 4.15
N ASN A 48 -18.15 -11.90 2.93
CA ASN A 48 -17.51 -10.73 2.36
C ASN A 48 -18.48 -9.54 2.22
N PHE A 49 -19.73 -9.79 1.87
CA PHE A 49 -20.78 -8.78 1.82
C PHE A 49 -21.05 -8.16 3.19
N ILE A 50 -21.25 -8.98 4.23
CA ILE A 50 -21.43 -8.52 5.62
C ILE A 50 -20.21 -7.69 6.08
N LEU A 51 -19.00 -8.17 5.81
CA LEU A 51 -17.77 -7.45 6.12
C LEU A 51 -17.70 -6.09 5.41
N SER A 52 -18.13 -6.04 4.15
CA SER A 52 -18.14 -4.80 3.38
C SER A 52 -19.12 -3.79 3.95
N ILE A 53 -20.30 -4.24 4.42
CA ILE A 53 -21.26 -3.40 5.13
C ILE A 53 -20.64 -2.85 6.41
N ILE A 54 -20.07 -3.70 7.27
CA ILE A 54 -19.44 -3.29 8.53
C ILE A 54 -18.37 -2.22 8.28
N LYS A 55 -17.47 -2.45 7.30
CA LYS A 55 -16.40 -1.50 6.94
C LYS A 55 -16.96 -0.17 6.43
N ASN A 56 -17.98 -0.20 5.59
CA ASN A 56 -18.63 1.02 5.11
C ASN A 56 -19.35 1.77 6.23
N THR A 57 -20.02 1.08 7.15
CA THR A 57 -20.65 1.70 8.32
C THR A 57 -19.60 2.37 9.21
N LEU A 58 -18.47 1.71 9.49
CA LEU A 58 -17.37 2.30 10.23
C LEU A 58 -16.80 3.55 9.56
N ARG A 59 -16.66 3.53 8.22
CA ARG A 59 -16.23 4.70 7.43
C ARG A 59 -17.20 5.87 7.57
N ILE A 60 -18.51 5.62 7.42
CA ILE A 60 -19.54 6.65 7.56
C ILE A 60 -19.53 7.24 8.98
N LEU A 61 -19.47 6.39 10.00
CA LEU A 61 -19.38 6.83 11.40
C LEU A 61 -18.13 7.68 11.65
N SER A 62 -16.98 7.25 11.11
CA SER A 62 -15.73 8.00 11.20
C SER A 62 -15.88 9.40 10.61
N ILE A 63 -16.49 9.53 9.41
CA ILE A 63 -16.76 10.82 8.77
C ILE A 63 -17.69 11.69 9.63
N ILE A 64 -18.79 11.13 10.15
CA ILE A 64 -19.75 11.86 10.99
C ILE A 64 -19.09 12.42 12.27
N ILE A 65 -18.13 11.70 12.84
CA ILE A 65 -17.41 12.16 14.03
C ILE A 65 -16.36 13.23 13.66
N THR A 66 -15.67 13.04 12.54
CA THR A 66 -14.49 13.84 12.17
C THR A 66 -14.77 15.07 11.32
N TYR A 67 -15.93 15.17 10.65
CA TYR A 67 -16.19 16.26 9.71
C TYR A 67 -16.06 17.65 10.35
N ARG A 68 -16.38 17.78 11.64
CA ARG A 68 -16.32 19.06 12.38
C ARG A 68 -14.90 19.58 12.57
N TYR A 69 -13.90 18.70 12.53
CA TYR A 69 -12.49 19.04 12.74
C TYR A 69 -11.74 19.31 11.43
N GLY A 70 -12.38 19.09 10.29
CA GLY A 70 -11.82 19.34 8.96
C GLY A 70 -11.26 18.10 8.27
N ILE A 71 -10.82 18.27 7.02
CA ILE A 71 -10.47 17.19 6.08
C ILE A 71 -9.33 16.31 6.61
N MET A 72 -8.35 16.89 7.32
CA MET A 72 -7.21 16.15 7.86
C MET A 72 -7.67 15.03 8.81
N TYR A 73 -8.65 15.32 9.67
CA TYR A 73 -9.18 14.34 10.63
C TYR A 73 -10.05 13.29 9.96
N ILE A 74 -10.74 13.65 8.88
CA ILE A 74 -11.47 12.67 8.05
C ILE A 74 -10.48 11.64 7.48
N LEU A 75 -9.35 12.10 6.95
CA LEU A 75 -8.33 11.20 6.41
C LEU A 75 -7.64 10.35 7.48
N LEU A 76 -7.38 10.90 8.66
CA LEU A 76 -6.87 10.12 9.79
C LEU A 76 -7.89 9.09 10.27
N GLY A 77 -9.18 9.45 10.29
CA GLY A 77 -10.28 8.52 10.55
C GLY A 77 -10.30 7.36 9.56
N GLU A 78 -10.08 7.65 8.27
CA GLU A 78 -9.99 6.64 7.23
C GLU A 78 -8.79 5.69 7.42
N VAL A 79 -7.63 6.19 7.87
CA VAL A 79 -6.49 5.33 8.24
C VAL A 79 -6.88 4.34 9.33
N VAL A 80 -7.57 4.81 10.37
CA VAL A 80 -8.03 3.97 11.48
C VAL A 80 -9.01 2.90 10.97
N VAL A 81 -9.98 3.28 10.13
CA VAL A 81 -10.93 2.34 9.51
C VAL A 81 -10.22 1.32 8.62
N ALA A 82 -9.19 1.74 7.87
CA ALA A 82 -8.38 0.84 7.04
C ALA A 82 -7.61 -0.19 7.89
N CYS A 83 -7.03 0.23 9.02
CA CYS A 83 -6.36 -0.66 9.98
C CYS A 83 -7.34 -1.66 10.60
N ILE A 84 -8.48 -1.20 11.11
CA ILE A 84 -9.54 -2.06 11.65
C ILE A 84 -10.02 -3.04 10.59
N SER A 85 -10.17 -2.59 9.34
CA SER A 85 -10.56 -3.44 8.22
C SER A 85 -9.58 -4.60 8.00
N VAL A 86 -8.27 -4.35 8.07
CA VAL A 86 -7.26 -5.41 7.95
C VAL A 86 -7.40 -6.41 9.09
N LEU A 87 -7.53 -5.94 10.33
CA LEU A 87 -7.68 -6.82 11.50
C LEU A 87 -8.91 -7.72 11.38
N ILE A 88 -10.05 -7.16 10.98
CA ILE A 88 -11.28 -7.93 10.79
C ILE A 88 -11.11 -8.94 9.65
N ASN A 89 -10.61 -8.52 8.47
CA ASN A 89 -10.47 -9.43 7.33
C ASN A 89 -9.47 -10.57 7.64
N THR A 90 -8.36 -10.28 8.31
CA THR A 90 -7.33 -11.26 8.68
C THR A 90 -7.77 -12.25 9.74
N TYR A 91 -8.70 -11.86 10.62
CA TYR A 91 -9.35 -12.79 11.55
C TYR A 91 -10.12 -13.89 10.80
N PHE A 92 -10.89 -13.52 9.78
CA PHE A 92 -11.64 -14.49 8.98
C PHE A 92 -10.73 -15.37 8.11
N THR A 93 -9.66 -14.82 7.52
CA THR A 93 -8.69 -15.66 6.80
C THR A 93 -7.95 -16.61 7.75
N GLY A 94 -7.62 -16.16 8.96
CA GLY A 94 -7.11 -17.03 10.03
C GLY A 94 -8.04 -18.21 10.32
N LYS A 95 -9.34 -17.94 10.43
CA LYS A 95 -10.37 -18.97 10.69
C LYS A 95 -10.52 -19.98 9.55
N TYR A 96 -10.47 -19.56 8.28
CA TYR A 96 -10.77 -20.46 7.15
C TYR A 96 -9.56 -21.15 6.54
N ILE A 97 -8.40 -20.51 6.54
CA ILE A 97 -7.20 -21.02 5.85
C ILE A 97 -5.97 -21.07 6.77
N ASN A 98 -6.14 -20.92 8.09
CA ASN A 98 -5.05 -20.85 9.06
C ASN A 98 -3.97 -19.81 8.69
N TYR A 99 -4.39 -18.73 8.04
CA TYR A 99 -3.54 -17.64 7.57
C TYR A 99 -4.00 -16.33 8.20
N GLY A 100 -3.67 -16.18 9.49
CA GLY A 100 -4.03 -15.04 10.31
C GLY A 100 -3.11 -13.84 10.17
N PHE A 101 -3.38 -12.80 10.96
CA PHE A 101 -2.66 -11.52 10.94
C PHE A 101 -1.14 -11.66 11.12
N PHE A 102 -0.70 -12.41 12.14
CA PHE A 102 0.74 -12.56 12.43
C PHE A 102 1.51 -13.24 11.31
N ARG A 103 0.91 -14.25 10.66
CA ARG A 103 1.53 -14.95 9.54
C ARG A 103 1.64 -14.02 8.32
N GLN A 104 0.57 -13.28 8.02
CA GLN A 104 0.60 -12.24 6.97
C GLN A 104 1.66 -11.18 7.21
N MET A 105 1.77 -10.69 8.44
CA MET A 105 2.72 -9.64 8.75
C MET A 105 4.17 -10.15 8.72
N ASN A 106 4.39 -11.41 9.11
CA ASN A 106 5.69 -12.06 8.99
C ASN A 106 6.13 -12.23 7.52
N ASP A 107 5.20 -12.56 6.63
CA ASP A 107 5.49 -12.74 5.20
C ASP A 107 5.76 -11.41 4.50
N ILE A 108 5.09 -10.33 4.92
CA ILE A 108 5.23 -9.01 4.31
C ILE A 108 6.37 -8.20 4.96
N TRP A 109 6.80 -8.53 6.18
CA TRP A 109 7.82 -7.77 6.92
C TRP A 109 9.09 -7.49 6.11
N LYS A 110 9.61 -8.50 5.39
CA LYS A 110 10.82 -8.34 4.57
C LYS A 110 10.60 -7.34 3.42
N ILE A 111 9.43 -7.37 2.80
CA ILE A 111 9.03 -6.42 1.75
C ILE A 111 8.91 -5.02 2.35
N PHE A 112 8.25 -4.89 3.50
CA PHE A 112 8.12 -3.62 4.21
C PHE A 112 9.48 -3.04 4.59
N LEU A 113 10.40 -3.87 5.10
CA LEU A 113 11.76 -3.47 5.43
C LEU A 113 12.51 -2.95 4.19
N SER A 114 12.42 -3.66 3.05
CA SER A 114 13.03 -3.22 1.80
C SER A 114 12.46 -1.88 1.30
N MET A 115 11.15 -1.66 1.47
CA MET A 115 10.47 -0.41 1.14
C MET A 115 10.98 0.74 2.02
N VAL A 116 11.10 0.54 3.32
CA VAL A 116 11.61 1.56 4.26
C VAL A 116 13.06 1.92 3.94
N ILE A 117 13.92 0.93 3.74
CA ILE A 117 15.34 1.16 3.40
C ILE A 117 15.46 1.93 2.08
N ALA A 118 14.72 1.53 1.06
CA ALA A 118 14.71 2.22 -0.23
C ALA A 118 14.21 3.66 -0.11
N GLY A 119 13.14 3.89 0.65
CA GLY A 119 12.60 5.22 0.91
C GLY A 119 13.59 6.14 1.64
N VAL A 120 14.28 5.63 2.66
CA VAL A 120 15.33 6.37 3.39
C VAL A 120 16.51 6.68 2.47
N ALA A 121 16.99 5.71 1.69
CA ALA A 121 18.08 5.93 0.74
C ALA A 121 17.73 6.98 -0.32
N GLY A 122 16.50 6.93 -0.84
CA GLY A 122 15.97 7.95 -1.74
C GLY A 122 15.95 9.33 -1.11
N PHE A 123 15.42 9.46 0.11
CA PHE A 123 15.35 10.73 0.82
C PHE A 123 16.74 11.32 1.09
N LEU A 124 17.69 10.48 1.54
CA LEU A 124 19.08 10.90 1.78
C LEU A 124 19.77 11.38 0.50
N SER A 125 19.51 10.70 -0.63
CA SER A 125 20.11 11.06 -1.92
C SER A 125 19.67 12.43 -2.45
N THR A 126 18.52 12.94 -1.99
CA THR A 126 17.94 14.18 -2.48
C THR A 126 18.07 15.36 -1.50
N LEU A 127 18.78 15.20 -0.38
CA LEU A 127 18.91 16.24 0.66
C LEU A 127 19.61 17.52 0.17
N TYR A 128 20.53 17.41 -0.80
CA TYR A 128 21.34 18.53 -1.30
C TYR A 128 20.93 19.01 -2.69
N ILE A 129 19.72 18.67 -3.14
CA ILE A 129 19.25 18.98 -4.49
C ILE A 129 18.18 20.07 -4.45
N ASP A 130 18.50 21.24 -5.00
CA ASP A 130 17.57 22.38 -5.07
C ASP A 130 16.64 22.30 -6.29
N SER A 131 17.08 21.66 -7.38
CA SER A 131 16.27 21.51 -8.59
C SER A 131 15.14 20.50 -8.39
N LEU A 132 13.89 20.96 -8.51
CA LEU A 132 12.67 20.14 -8.35
C LEU A 132 12.64 18.91 -9.28
N TRP A 133 13.07 19.07 -10.53
CA TRP A 133 13.11 17.99 -11.52
C TRP A 133 14.17 16.95 -11.18
N LEU A 134 15.37 17.42 -10.82
CA LEU A 134 16.48 16.55 -10.45
C LEU A 134 16.16 15.78 -9.17
N PHE A 135 15.51 16.44 -8.20
CA PHE A 135 15.04 15.82 -6.97
C PHE A 135 14.08 14.65 -7.25
N LEU A 136 13.08 14.85 -8.13
CA LEU A 136 12.12 13.80 -8.46
C LEU A 136 12.76 12.64 -9.22
N LEU A 137 13.53 12.94 -10.28
CA LEU A 137 14.13 11.90 -11.11
C LEU A 137 15.16 11.09 -10.33
N LEU A 138 16.06 11.76 -9.62
CA LEU A 138 17.10 11.09 -8.83
C LEU A 138 16.49 10.31 -7.67
N GLY A 139 15.54 10.89 -6.94
CA GLY A 139 14.82 10.19 -5.89
C GLY A 139 14.11 8.94 -6.40
N LEU A 140 13.44 9.02 -7.55
CA LEU A 140 12.76 7.86 -8.15
C LEU A 140 13.75 6.78 -8.60
N VAL A 141 14.84 7.15 -9.25
CA VAL A 141 15.85 6.19 -9.73
C VAL A 141 16.55 5.51 -8.57
N VAL A 142 16.95 6.26 -7.53
CA VAL A 142 17.62 5.71 -6.35
C VAL A 142 16.67 4.82 -5.56
N THR A 143 15.44 5.27 -5.27
CA THR A 143 14.46 4.44 -4.55
C THR A 143 14.16 3.14 -5.30
N ALA A 144 13.93 3.21 -6.62
CA ALA A 144 13.66 2.02 -7.43
C ALA A 144 14.87 1.07 -7.47
N GLY A 145 16.08 1.61 -7.67
CA GLY A 145 17.31 0.82 -7.71
C GLY A 145 17.60 0.11 -6.39
N VAL A 146 17.52 0.83 -5.27
CA VAL A 146 17.74 0.27 -3.93
C VAL A 146 16.65 -0.75 -3.58
N TYR A 147 15.39 -0.48 -3.94
CA TYR A 147 14.30 -1.43 -3.71
C TYR A 147 14.51 -2.75 -4.46
N ILE A 148 14.86 -2.70 -5.76
CA ILE A 148 15.14 -3.88 -6.56
C ILE A 148 16.33 -4.66 -5.98
N LEU A 149 17.40 -3.95 -5.59
CA LEU A 149 18.59 -4.56 -5.01
C LEU A 149 18.26 -5.24 -3.67
N MET A 150 17.51 -4.58 -2.79
CA MET A 150 17.09 -5.15 -1.51
C MET A 150 16.17 -6.34 -1.69
N GLN A 151 15.25 -6.30 -2.66
CA GLN A 151 14.38 -7.42 -2.95
C GLN A 151 15.17 -8.62 -3.50
N TYR A 152 16.21 -8.39 -4.31
CA TYR A 152 17.12 -9.44 -4.76
C TYR A 152 17.93 -10.06 -3.62
N LEU A 153 18.39 -9.27 -2.65
CA LEU A 153 19.21 -9.74 -1.53
C LEU A 153 18.39 -10.45 -0.44
N ILE A 154 17.24 -9.88 -0.05
CA ILE A 154 16.45 -10.32 1.11
C ILE A 154 15.39 -11.36 0.71
N ASN A 155 14.76 -11.19 -0.46
CA ASN A 155 13.60 -11.96 -0.92
C ASN A 155 13.85 -12.60 -2.29
N ARG A 156 15.04 -13.15 -2.48
CA ARG A 156 15.50 -13.70 -3.77
C ARG A 156 14.49 -14.68 -4.39
N GLU A 157 13.91 -15.56 -3.58
CA GLU A 157 12.94 -16.57 -4.05
C GLU A 157 11.70 -15.91 -4.66
N ILE A 158 11.06 -14.99 -3.94
CA ILE A 158 9.86 -14.25 -4.39
C ILE A 158 10.18 -13.43 -5.65
N PHE A 159 11.38 -12.83 -5.70
CA PHE A 159 11.82 -12.06 -6.86
C PHE A 159 11.99 -12.92 -8.12
N LEU A 160 12.64 -14.08 -7.99
CA LEU A 160 12.81 -15.04 -9.08
C LEU A 160 11.48 -15.63 -9.53
N GLU A 161 10.58 -15.93 -8.59
CA GLU A 161 9.23 -16.39 -8.89
C GLU A 161 8.45 -15.36 -9.70
N ALA A 162 8.49 -14.08 -9.31
CA ALA A 162 7.86 -12.99 -10.06
C ALA A 162 8.39 -12.88 -11.51
N ILE A 163 9.71 -13.03 -11.71
CA ILE A 163 10.32 -13.05 -13.05
C ILE A 163 9.85 -14.29 -13.84
N SER A 164 9.79 -15.45 -13.21
CA SER A 164 9.33 -16.69 -13.85
C SER A 164 7.88 -16.59 -14.33
N LEU A 165 7.00 -15.98 -13.52
CA LEU A 165 5.60 -15.75 -13.85
C LEU A 165 5.45 -14.83 -15.06
N LYS A 166 6.22 -13.73 -15.11
CA LYS A 166 6.28 -12.85 -16.28
C LYS A 166 6.64 -13.63 -17.55
N ASN A 167 7.67 -14.46 -17.50
CA ASN A 167 8.12 -15.26 -18.65
C ASN A 167 7.07 -16.28 -19.11
N ASN A 168 6.38 -16.92 -18.17
CA ASN A 168 5.33 -17.88 -18.46
C ASN A 168 4.09 -17.24 -19.09
N ILE A 169 3.69 -16.05 -18.61
CA ILE A 169 2.58 -15.28 -19.19
C ILE A 169 2.94 -14.82 -20.61
N LEU A 170 4.15 -14.32 -20.83
CA LEU A 170 4.63 -13.91 -22.16
C LEU A 170 4.67 -15.08 -23.15
N LYS A 171 5.09 -16.27 -22.70
CA LYS A 171 5.05 -17.51 -23.51
C LYS A 171 3.63 -17.95 -23.85
N ARG A 172 2.68 -17.82 -22.93
CA ARG A 172 1.26 -18.11 -23.19
C ARG A 172 0.61 -17.11 -24.15
N SER A 173 0.99 -15.84 -24.08
CA SER A 173 0.53 -14.80 -25.00
C SER A 173 0.99 -15.04 -26.44
N LYS A 174 2.24 -15.50 -26.62
CA LYS A 174 2.79 -15.87 -27.95
C LYS A 174 2.26 -17.19 -28.54
N ARG A 175 1.50 -17.98 -27.78
CA ARG A 175 0.89 -19.26 -28.22
C ARG A 175 -0.56 -19.12 -28.67
N LYS A 176 -1.14 -17.93 -28.59
CA LYS A 176 -2.42 -17.57 -29.21
C LYS A 176 -2.13 -16.74 -30.46
#